data_AF-A0A448ZCR5-F1
#
_entry.id   AF-A0A448ZCR5-F1
#
_cell.length_a   1.000
_cell.length_b   1.000
_cell.length_c   1.000
_cell.angle_alpha   90.00
_cell.angle_beta   90.00
_cell.angle_gamma   90.00
#
_symmetry.space_group_name_H-M   'P 1'
#
loop_
_entity.id
_entity.type
_entity.pdbx_description
1 polymer ?
#
loop_
_entity_poly.entity_id
_entity_poly.type
_entity_poly.pdbx_seq_one_letter_code
_entity_poly.pdbx_strand_id
1 'polypeptide(L)'
;MPSPSGSGVALTILRFCLSTLPFLAVLSYLLYMAVQRGYDADADAGVDDGNADAETDALFSLMDTTIVFLSFHVAWTMFATYLLVFVPKRRYLLDRYLREGEPTLGDVIAESASNKKRMRLFSFRNYGLVVYGHPTKLDPPVLVRKSVRVFQPWTRERVTILRLPNRPLSGQAKTDIEIDLSQMRSERDTTLCYISTLSIFWVLFSLGGAAFCVYQMGEIGDDYLVDNEDANLARRIFLFVVGINPFFAFVVNGIRYAMYYNWMVHWGASVEDENEARNIKTNNWCMYNNDEEASFDGSDQIGYSILGEDRSYAGTVPSHTRSLAPVRPGETHLTVSSVEEDGTALRVLPWTNA
;
A
#
# COMPACT_ATOMS: atom_id res chain seq x y z
N MET A 1 -15.17 -20.89 9.35
CA MET A 1 -14.72 -19.49 9.11
C MET A 1 -15.96 -18.62 8.96
N PRO A 2 -16.15 -17.58 9.78
CA PRO A 2 -17.31 -16.69 9.65
C PRO A 2 -17.21 -15.91 8.34
N SER A 3 -18.31 -15.84 7.59
CA SER A 3 -18.42 -15.02 6.38
C SER A 3 -18.16 -13.55 6.72
N PRO A 4 -17.35 -12.81 5.94
CA PRO A 4 -17.18 -11.38 6.15
C PRO A 4 -18.56 -10.70 6.08
N SER A 5 -18.91 -9.96 7.12
CA SER A 5 -20.20 -9.29 7.21
C SER A 5 -20.27 -8.18 6.15
N GLY A 6 -21.30 -8.20 5.31
CA GLY A 6 -21.49 -7.22 4.23
C GLY A 6 -21.56 -5.75 4.69
N SER A 7 -21.64 -5.49 5.99
CA SER A 7 -21.68 -4.14 6.59
C SER A 7 -20.36 -3.37 6.41
N GLY A 8 -19.19 -4.03 6.43
CA GLY A 8 -17.89 -3.37 6.29
C GLY A 8 -17.63 -2.82 4.88
N VAL A 9 -18.07 -3.56 3.86
CA VAL A 9 -17.98 -3.19 2.44
C VAL A 9 -18.83 -1.97 2.15
N ALA A 10 -20.11 -2.01 2.54
CA ALA A 10 -21.06 -0.91 2.34
C ALA A 10 -20.59 0.37 3.05
N LEU A 11 -20.07 0.26 4.27
CA LEU A 11 -19.56 1.41 5.02
C LEU A 11 -18.32 2.03 4.36
N THR A 12 -17.43 1.21 3.78
CA THR A 12 -16.24 1.70 3.07
C THR A 12 -16.61 2.45 1.79
N ILE A 13 -17.55 1.90 1.01
CA ILE A 13 -18.07 2.54 -0.20
C ILE A 13 -18.76 3.85 0.18
N LEU A 14 -19.63 3.83 1.19
CA LEU A 14 -20.31 5.03 1.68
C LEU A 14 -19.32 6.10 2.12
N ARG A 15 -18.30 5.76 2.91
CA ARG A 15 -17.24 6.70 3.32
C ARG A 15 -16.51 7.29 2.13
N PHE A 16 -16.20 6.47 1.13
CA PHE A 16 -15.53 6.96 -0.07
C PHE A 16 -16.44 7.90 -0.89
N CYS A 17 -17.70 7.52 -1.13
CA CYS A 17 -18.68 8.38 -1.80
C CYS A 17 -18.86 9.71 -1.05
N LEU A 18 -19.12 9.66 0.26
CA LEU A 18 -19.27 10.84 1.12
C LEU A 18 -18.01 11.73 1.10
N SER A 19 -16.82 11.14 1.05
CA SER A 19 -15.56 11.90 0.95
C SER A 19 -15.41 12.65 -0.38
N THR A 20 -16.07 12.17 -1.44
CA THR A 20 -16.03 12.79 -2.77
C THR A 20 -17.20 13.74 -3.05
N LEU A 21 -18.24 13.74 -2.21
CA LEU A 21 -19.42 14.61 -2.37
C LEU A 21 -19.09 16.11 -2.38
N PRO A 22 -18.19 16.64 -1.53
CA PRO A 22 -17.84 18.06 -1.58
C PRO A 22 -17.25 18.45 -2.94
N PHE A 23 -16.41 17.59 -3.53
CA PHE A 23 -15.88 17.83 -4.88
C PHE A 23 -16.99 17.79 -5.93
N LEU A 24 -17.94 16.87 -5.81
CA LEU A 24 -19.08 16.78 -6.72
C LEU A 24 -19.92 18.05 -6.68
N ALA A 25 -20.24 18.53 -5.48
CA ALA A 25 -21.01 19.76 -5.30
C ALA A 25 -20.31 20.97 -5.93
N VAL A 26 -19.00 21.15 -5.66
CA VAL A 26 -18.23 22.26 -6.23
C VAL A 26 -18.14 22.18 -7.75
N LEU A 27 -17.80 21.02 -8.30
CA LEU A 27 -17.69 20.84 -9.75
C LEU A 27 -19.05 20.97 -10.45
N SER A 28 -20.13 20.52 -9.82
CA SER A 28 -21.49 20.70 -10.36
C SER A 28 -21.92 22.17 -10.33
N TYR A 29 -21.54 22.91 -9.29
CA TYR A 29 -21.75 24.36 -9.23
C TYR A 29 -20.97 25.09 -10.35
N LEU A 30 -19.71 24.71 -10.59
CA LEU A 30 -18.94 25.28 -11.69
C LEU A 30 -19.56 24.98 -13.07
N LEU A 31 -20.11 23.77 -13.27
CA LEU A 31 -20.87 23.45 -14.49
C LEU A 31 -22.14 24.29 -14.61
N TYR A 32 -22.86 24.47 -13.51
CA TYR A 32 -24.05 25.33 -13.48
C TYR A 32 -23.70 26.76 -13.88
N MET A 33 -22.62 27.33 -13.34
CA MET A 33 -22.14 28.67 -13.72
C MET A 33 -21.75 28.73 -15.21
N ALA A 34 -21.11 27.69 -15.75
CA ALA A 34 -20.76 27.62 -17.16
C ALA A 34 -21.99 27.52 -18.09
N VAL A 35 -23.08 26.89 -17.63
CA VAL A 35 -24.37 26.87 -18.33
C VAL A 35 -25.02 28.24 -18.30
N GLN A 36 -25.11 28.85 -17.11
CA GLN A 36 -25.77 30.15 -16.92
C GLN A 36 -25.13 31.23 -17.79
N ARG A 37 -23.79 31.26 -17.86
CA ARG A 37 -23.05 32.20 -18.71
C ARG A 37 -23.38 32.08 -20.21
N GLY A 38 -23.71 30.88 -20.68
CA GLY A 38 -24.17 30.68 -22.07
C GLY A 38 -25.53 31.33 -22.33
N TYR A 39 -26.46 31.20 -21.38
CA TYR A 39 -27.78 31.84 -21.49
C TYR A 39 -27.70 33.37 -21.41
N ASP A 40 -26.83 33.89 -20.56
CA ASP A 40 -26.67 35.34 -20.40
C ASP A 40 -26.07 35.95 -21.69
N ALA A 41 -25.08 35.29 -22.30
CA ALA A 41 -24.51 35.71 -23.59
C ALA A 41 -25.55 35.73 -24.73
N ASP A 42 -26.42 34.72 -24.80
CA ASP A 42 -27.50 34.67 -25.79
C ASP A 42 -28.54 35.79 -25.58
N ALA A 43 -28.79 36.19 -24.32
CA ALA A 43 -29.75 37.23 -23.98
C ALA A 43 -29.23 38.63 -24.34
N ASP A 44 -27.94 38.88 -24.12
CA ASP A 44 -27.29 40.17 -24.37
C ASP A 44 -26.96 40.41 -25.85
N ALA A 45 -26.85 39.36 -26.67
CA ALA A 45 -26.68 39.46 -28.12
C ALA A 45 -27.80 40.25 -28.85
N GLY A 46 -28.89 40.58 -28.15
CA GLY A 46 -30.01 41.39 -28.66
C GLY A 46 -30.15 42.80 -28.10
N VAL A 47 -29.30 43.23 -27.15
CA VAL A 47 -29.46 44.50 -26.42
C VAL A 47 -28.21 45.38 -26.57
N ASP A 48 -28.31 46.43 -27.40
CA ASP A 48 -27.28 47.46 -27.62
C ASP A 48 -27.31 48.46 -26.46
N ASP A 49 -26.82 48.07 -25.27
CA ASP A 49 -26.75 48.98 -24.12
C ASP A 49 -25.34 49.00 -23.51
N GLY A 50 -24.74 50.20 -23.51
CA GLY A 50 -23.33 50.48 -23.18
C GLY A 50 -23.01 50.41 -21.69
N ASN A 51 -23.55 49.42 -20.97
CA ASN A 51 -23.39 49.24 -19.53
C ASN A 51 -22.85 47.84 -19.14
N ALA A 52 -22.38 47.05 -20.12
CA ALA A 52 -21.94 45.66 -19.97
C ALA A 52 -20.67 45.47 -19.10
N ASP A 53 -19.92 46.54 -18.83
CA ASP A 53 -18.62 46.46 -18.14
C ASP A 53 -18.73 46.19 -16.62
N ALA A 54 -19.93 46.31 -16.02
CA ALA A 54 -20.10 46.16 -14.58
C ALA A 54 -20.52 44.74 -14.12
N GLU A 55 -21.09 43.92 -15.02
CA GLU A 55 -21.51 42.54 -14.70
C GLU A 55 -20.46 41.47 -15.05
N THR A 56 -19.53 41.78 -15.96
CA THR A 56 -18.44 40.88 -16.38
C THR A 56 -17.44 40.59 -15.26
N ASP A 57 -17.21 41.52 -14.33
CA ASP A 57 -16.32 41.35 -13.16
C ASP A 57 -16.79 40.29 -12.16
N ALA A 58 -18.06 39.86 -12.22
CA ALA A 58 -18.63 38.83 -11.34
C ALA A 58 -18.61 37.42 -11.97
N LEU A 59 -18.24 37.28 -13.24
CA LEU A 59 -18.28 36.00 -13.95
C LEU A 59 -17.04 35.15 -13.65
N PHE A 60 -17.27 33.87 -13.33
CA PHE A 60 -16.18 32.91 -13.21
C PHE A 60 -15.56 32.64 -14.57
N SER A 61 -14.23 32.61 -14.62
CA SER A 61 -13.53 32.26 -15.84
C SER A 61 -13.81 30.79 -16.22
N LEU A 62 -14.29 30.58 -17.45
CA LEU A 62 -14.43 29.28 -18.08
C LEU A 62 -13.05 28.64 -18.27
N MET A 63 -11.99 29.43 -18.50
CA MET A 63 -10.62 28.93 -18.67
C MET A 63 -10.13 28.31 -17.38
N ASP A 64 -10.26 29.03 -16.26
CA ASP A 64 -9.92 28.52 -14.94
C ASP A 64 -10.75 27.29 -14.59
N THR A 65 -12.05 27.32 -14.89
CA THR A 65 -12.94 26.17 -14.69
C THR A 65 -12.47 24.95 -15.48
N THR A 66 -12.05 25.14 -16.73
CA THR A 66 -11.47 24.08 -17.58
C THR A 66 -10.19 23.52 -16.96
N ILE A 67 -9.30 24.38 -16.47
CA ILE A 67 -8.04 23.97 -15.82
C ILE A 67 -8.33 23.17 -14.54
N VAL A 68 -9.33 23.56 -13.75
CA VAL A 68 -9.78 22.81 -12.56
C VAL A 68 -10.23 21.41 -12.98
N PHE A 69 -11.14 21.29 -13.96
CA PHE A 69 -11.60 19.99 -14.44
C PHE A 69 -10.46 19.12 -14.98
N LEU A 70 -9.54 19.70 -15.75
CA LEU A 70 -8.35 19.00 -16.26
C LEU A 70 -7.42 18.52 -15.13
N SER A 71 -7.25 19.32 -14.08
CA SER A 71 -6.44 18.94 -12.91
C SER A 71 -7.04 17.74 -12.18
N PHE A 72 -8.36 17.74 -11.98
CA PHE A 72 -9.08 16.59 -11.44
C PHE A 72 -8.97 15.38 -12.38
N HIS A 73 -9.08 15.58 -13.69
CA HIS A 73 -8.93 14.50 -14.67
C HIS A 73 -7.56 13.84 -14.60
N VAL A 74 -6.48 14.61 -14.47
CA VAL A 74 -5.12 14.06 -14.28
C VAL A 74 -5.03 13.23 -13.00
N ALA A 75 -5.50 13.77 -11.86
CA ALA A 75 -5.45 13.09 -10.57
C ALA A 75 -6.27 11.78 -10.58
N TRP A 76 -7.48 11.81 -11.12
CA TRP A 76 -8.35 10.63 -11.20
C TRP A 76 -7.85 9.60 -12.20
N THR A 77 -7.24 10.00 -13.31
CA THR A 77 -6.64 9.07 -14.28
C THR A 77 -5.43 8.37 -13.68
N MET A 78 -4.58 9.09 -12.94
CA MET A 78 -3.49 8.52 -12.15
C MET A 78 -3.98 7.47 -11.16
N PHE A 79 -5.05 7.80 -10.42
CA PHE A 79 -5.64 6.92 -9.42
C PHE A 79 -6.33 5.70 -10.04
N ALA A 80 -7.12 5.88 -11.10
CA ALA A 80 -7.81 4.80 -11.81
C ALA A 80 -6.79 3.82 -12.42
N THR A 81 -5.75 4.34 -13.07
CA THR A 81 -4.67 3.52 -13.65
C THR A 81 -3.96 2.70 -12.58
N TYR A 82 -3.68 3.30 -11.42
CA TYR A 82 -3.10 2.60 -10.27
C TYR A 82 -3.97 1.43 -9.81
N LEU A 83 -5.27 1.66 -9.60
CA LEU A 83 -6.20 0.64 -9.13
C LEU A 83 -6.43 -0.47 -10.16
N LEU A 84 -6.59 -0.14 -11.44
CA LEU A 84 -6.96 -1.09 -12.48
C LEU A 84 -5.78 -1.93 -12.98
N VAL A 85 -4.58 -1.36 -13.05
CA VAL A 85 -3.42 -2.04 -13.64
C VAL A 85 -2.47 -2.56 -12.57
N PHE A 86 -2.15 -1.74 -11.57
CA PHE A 86 -1.03 -2.02 -10.68
C PHE A 86 -1.43 -2.81 -9.44
N VAL A 87 -2.63 -2.59 -8.90
CA VAL A 87 -3.15 -3.40 -7.80
C VAL A 87 -3.25 -4.89 -8.20
N PRO A 88 -3.81 -5.27 -9.37
CA PRO A 88 -3.80 -6.67 -9.81
C PRO A 88 -2.39 -7.23 -10.01
N LYS A 89 -1.47 -6.47 -10.62
CA LYS A 89 -0.07 -6.89 -10.78
C LYS A 89 0.65 -7.10 -9.45
N ARG A 90 0.37 -6.27 -8.44
CA ARG A 90 0.91 -6.45 -7.08
C ARG A 90 0.35 -7.71 -6.43
N ARG A 91 -0.96 -7.95 -6.55
CA ARG A 91 -1.61 -9.17 -6.04
C ARG A 91 -1.04 -10.43 -6.68
N TYR A 92 -0.88 -10.42 -7.99
CA TYR A 92 -0.27 -11.53 -8.72
C TYR A 92 1.14 -11.83 -8.22
N LEU A 93 1.94 -10.80 -7.94
CA LEU A 93 3.27 -11.00 -7.36
C LEU A 93 3.19 -11.67 -5.98
N LEU A 94 2.32 -11.19 -5.08
CA LEU A 94 2.17 -11.77 -3.73
C LEU A 94 1.66 -13.22 -3.79
N ASP A 95 0.67 -13.50 -4.63
CA ASP A 95 0.16 -14.86 -4.85
C ASP A 95 1.24 -15.79 -5.42
N ARG A 96 2.09 -15.28 -6.32
CA ARG A 96 3.26 -16.01 -6.82
C ARG A 96 4.22 -16.41 -5.70
N TYR A 97 4.47 -15.53 -4.73
CA TYR A 97 5.29 -15.88 -3.56
C TYR A 97 4.68 -17.00 -2.73
N LEU A 98 3.36 -17.02 -2.54
CA LEU A 98 2.70 -18.08 -1.77
C LEU A 98 2.66 -19.43 -2.51
N ARG A 99 2.57 -19.41 -3.84
CA ARG A 99 2.47 -20.64 -4.66
C ARG A 99 3.82 -21.22 -5.05
N GLU A 100 4.76 -20.38 -5.45
CA GLU A 100 6.06 -20.79 -5.98
C GLU A 100 7.20 -20.59 -4.96
N GLY A 101 6.93 -19.94 -3.84
CA GLY A 101 7.96 -19.58 -2.88
C GLY A 101 8.56 -20.80 -2.18
N GLU A 102 9.87 -20.95 -2.29
CA GLU A 102 10.62 -21.93 -1.52
C GLU A 102 10.71 -21.46 -0.05
N PRO A 103 10.30 -22.29 0.92
CA PRO A 103 10.38 -21.92 2.32
C PRO A 103 11.81 -22.08 2.84
N THR A 104 12.26 -21.08 3.60
CA THR A 104 13.51 -21.10 4.35
C THR A 104 13.27 -20.58 5.75
N LEU A 105 14.01 -21.10 6.73
CA LEU A 105 13.98 -20.54 8.07
C LEU A 105 14.98 -19.39 8.17
N GLY A 106 14.59 -18.32 8.85
CA GLY A 106 15.48 -17.23 9.19
C GLY A 106 14.88 -16.32 10.24
N ASP A 107 15.60 -15.25 10.57
CA ASP A 107 15.28 -14.37 11.67
C ASP A 107 14.75 -13.04 11.15
N VAL A 108 13.75 -12.49 11.84
CA VAL A 108 13.19 -11.16 11.59
C VAL A 108 13.61 -10.24 12.73
N ILE A 109 14.34 -9.20 12.42
CA ILE A 109 14.90 -8.25 13.37
C ILE A 109 14.22 -6.90 13.12
N ALA A 110 13.43 -6.42 14.08
CA ALA A 110 12.82 -5.11 13.96
C ALA A 110 13.89 -4.01 14.08
N GLU A 111 13.93 -3.05 13.16
CA GLU A 111 14.81 -1.89 13.31
C GLU A 111 14.20 -0.90 14.31
N SER A 112 14.94 -0.57 15.37
CA SER A 112 14.52 0.45 16.34
C SER A 112 14.31 1.80 15.66
N ALA A 113 13.19 2.45 15.98
CA ALA A 113 12.75 3.72 15.38
C ALA A 113 13.75 4.89 15.62
N SER A 114 14.66 4.77 16.59
CA SER A 114 15.59 5.85 16.93
C SER A 114 16.63 6.14 15.84
N ASN A 115 16.98 5.15 15.00
CA ASN A 115 17.94 5.30 13.91
C ASN A 115 17.37 5.91 12.62
N LYS A 116 16.04 6.11 12.53
CA LYS A 116 15.36 6.62 11.32
C LYS A 116 15.25 8.16 11.27
N LYS A 117 16.23 8.89 11.83
CA LYS A 117 16.22 10.36 11.86
C LYS A 117 16.30 11.03 10.47
N ARG A 118 16.72 10.32 9.41
CA ARG A 118 17.03 10.95 8.11
C ARG A 118 16.02 10.78 6.98
N MET A 119 14.92 10.02 7.14
CA MET A 119 13.94 9.76 6.06
C MET A 119 12.47 9.78 6.50
N ARG A 120 12.07 10.70 7.38
CA ARG A 120 10.71 10.73 7.94
C ARG A 120 9.58 11.04 6.94
N LEU A 121 9.83 11.64 5.78
CA LEU A 121 8.75 12.03 4.86
C LEU A 121 8.14 10.84 4.07
N PHE A 122 8.87 9.73 3.91
CA PHE A 122 8.44 8.55 3.14
C PHE A 122 8.69 7.21 3.84
N SER A 123 9.23 7.21 5.07
CA SER A 123 9.51 5.98 5.81
C SER A 123 8.22 5.44 6.42
N PHE A 124 7.68 4.38 5.81
CA PHE A 124 6.61 3.59 6.45
C PHE A 124 7.14 3.04 7.78
N ARG A 125 6.35 3.19 8.84
CA ARG A 125 6.75 2.95 10.25
C ARG A 125 7.19 1.51 10.58
N ASN A 126 6.98 0.55 9.68
CA ASN A 126 7.00 -0.89 9.98
C ASN A 126 7.94 -1.66 9.03
N TYR A 127 9.22 -1.30 8.99
CA TYR A 127 10.25 -2.09 8.29
C TYR A 127 11.22 -2.70 9.30
N GLY A 128 11.53 -3.97 9.10
CA GLY A 128 12.56 -4.72 9.80
C GLY A 128 13.52 -5.38 8.81
N LEU A 129 14.51 -6.08 9.33
CA LEU A 129 15.51 -6.81 8.57
C LEU A 129 15.28 -8.30 8.73
N VAL A 130 15.16 -8.99 7.61
CA VAL A 130 15.10 -10.44 7.54
C VAL A 130 16.49 -10.97 7.20
N VAL A 131 16.94 -11.97 7.95
CA VAL A 131 18.23 -12.65 7.78
C VAL A 131 18.00 -14.15 7.61
N TYR A 132 18.48 -14.73 6.51
CA TYR A 132 18.32 -16.17 6.23
C TYR A 132 19.50 -16.73 5.45
N GLY A 133 19.69 -18.06 5.48
CA GLY A 133 20.75 -18.73 4.74
C GLY A 133 20.52 -18.70 3.22
N HIS A 134 21.60 -18.47 2.46
CA HIS A 134 21.58 -18.55 1.01
C HIS A 134 21.37 -20.02 0.55
N PRO A 135 20.45 -20.30 -0.39
CA PRO A 135 20.11 -21.68 -0.81
C PRO A 135 21.29 -22.53 -1.24
N THR A 136 22.18 -21.92 -2.02
CA THR A 136 23.21 -22.65 -2.78
C THR A 136 24.62 -22.42 -2.27
N LYS A 137 24.81 -21.56 -1.26
CA LYS A 137 26.13 -21.19 -0.72
C LYS A 137 26.20 -21.63 0.74
N LEU A 138 26.49 -22.91 0.93
CA LEU A 138 26.56 -23.56 2.23
C LEU A 138 27.97 -23.56 2.83
N ASP A 139 29.01 -23.46 2.00
CA ASP A 139 30.40 -23.48 2.44
C ASP A 139 31.27 -22.50 1.61
N PRO A 140 31.70 -21.36 2.18
CA PRO A 140 31.27 -20.83 3.46
C PRO A 140 29.77 -20.47 3.45
N PRO A 141 29.07 -20.58 4.60
CA PRO A 141 27.65 -20.24 4.68
C PRO A 141 27.46 -18.74 4.46
N VAL A 142 26.75 -18.38 3.40
CA VAL A 142 26.41 -16.97 3.12
C VAL A 142 25.00 -16.70 3.63
N LEU A 143 24.83 -15.59 4.36
CA LEU A 143 23.52 -15.11 4.80
C LEU A 143 23.01 -14.06 3.82
N VAL A 144 21.70 -13.98 3.69
CA VAL A 144 21.01 -12.92 2.97
C VAL A 144 20.32 -12.03 3.98
N ARG A 145 20.65 -10.74 3.95
CA ARG A 145 20.01 -9.69 4.73
C ARG A 145 19.12 -8.84 3.84
N LYS A 146 17.88 -8.60 4.24
CA LYS A 146 16.94 -7.81 3.46
C LYS A 146 15.97 -7.01 4.31
N SER A 147 15.69 -5.77 3.89
CA SER A 147 14.63 -4.98 4.51
C SER A 147 13.25 -5.45 4.02
N VAL A 148 12.41 -5.87 4.96
CA VAL A 148 11.04 -6.33 4.73
C VAL A 148 10.05 -5.51 5.55
N ARG A 149 8.80 -5.45 5.09
CA ARG A 149 7.72 -4.87 5.90
C ARG A 149 7.32 -5.87 6.98
N VAL A 150 7.26 -5.44 8.23
CA VAL A 150 6.96 -6.31 9.37
C VAL A 150 5.71 -5.78 10.06
N PHE A 151 4.62 -6.54 10.06
CA PHE A 151 3.38 -6.10 10.71
C PHE A 151 3.41 -6.22 12.24
N GLN A 152 4.29 -7.08 12.76
CA GLN A 152 4.41 -7.36 14.19
C GLN A 152 5.80 -6.90 14.68
N PRO A 153 5.90 -5.79 15.42
CA PRO A 153 7.14 -5.01 15.59
C PRO A 153 8.20 -5.64 16.52
N TRP A 154 8.13 -6.94 16.80
CA TRP A 154 9.04 -7.63 17.71
C TRP A 154 10.01 -8.54 16.95
N THR A 155 11.21 -8.72 17.49
CA THR A 155 12.21 -9.66 16.97
C THR A 155 11.67 -11.08 17.03
N ARG A 156 11.90 -11.86 15.97
CA ARG A 156 11.46 -13.25 15.88
C ARG A 156 12.54 -14.11 15.30
N GLU A 157 12.90 -15.14 16.02
CA GLU A 157 13.79 -16.17 15.53
C GLU A 157 13.01 -17.23 14.75
N ARG A 158 13.63 -17.82 13.72
CA ARG A 158 13.10 -18.99 12.98
C ARG A 158 11.71 -18.81 12.37
N VAL A 159 11.46 -17.67 11.71
CA VAL A 159 10.28 -17.43 10.90
C VAL A 159 10.44 -18.06 9.51
N THR A 160 9.34 -18.53 8.93
CA THR A 160 9.32 -18.99 7.54
C THR A 160 9.42 -17.81 6.57
N ILE A 161 10.48 -17.79 5.79
CA ILE A 161 10.76 -16.82 4.73
C ILE A 161 10.56 -17.50 3.38
N LEU A 162 9.69 -16.91 2.57
CA LEU A 162 9.43 -17.34 1.21
C LEU A 162 10.35 -16.60 0.23
N ARG A 163 11.06 -17.36 -0.59
CA ARG A 163 11.88 -16.83 -1.69
C ARG A 163 11.37 -17.37 -3.01
N LEU A 164 11.37 -16.55 -4.05
CA LEU A 164 11.10 -17.01 -5.40
C LEU A 164 12.23 -17.94 -5.89
N PRO A 165 11.90 -18.95 -6.70
CA PRO A 165 12.88 -19.89 -7.23
C PRO A 165 13.93 -19.16 -8.06
N ASN A 166 15.19 -19.59 -7.95
CA ASN A 166 16.36 -18.95 -8.58
C ASN A 166 16.59 -17.48 -8.18
N ARG A 167 15.94 -16.98 -7.12
CA ARG A 167 16.09 -15.60 -6.63
C ARG A 167 16.38 -15.59 -5.14
N PRO A 168 17.64 -15.86 -4.74
CA PRO A 168 18.01 -16.01 -3.33
C PRO A 168 17.82 -14.73 -2.52
N LEU A 169 17.84 -13.54 -3.15
CA LEU A 169 17.66 -12.24 -2.49
C LEU A 169 16.18 -11.84 -2.33
N SER A 170 15.25 -12.65 -2.82
CA SER A 170 13.85 -12.28 -2.90
C SER A 170 13.05 -12.51 -1.61
N GLY A 171 13.67 -13.00 -0.53
CA GLY A 171 13.03 -13.43 0.71
C GLY A 171 12.02 -12.44 1.28
N GLN A 172 10.88 -12.95 1.72
CA GLN A 172 9.82 -12.20 2.41
C GLN A 172 9.22 -13.10 3.50
N ALA A 173 8.84 -12.56 4.65
CA ALA A 173 8.21 -13.37 5.70
C ALA A 173 6.83 -13.86 5.25
N LYS A 174 6.57 -15.17 5.38
CA LYS A 174 5.31 -15.80 4.97
C LYS A 174 4.10 -15.14 5.62
N THR A 175 4.16 -14.94 6.93
CA THR A 175 3.08 -14.32 7.71
C THR A 175 2.76 -12.92 7.23
N ASP A 176 3.77 -12.12 6.87
CA ASP A 176 3.57 -10.75 6.39
C ASP A 176 2.95 -10.75 4.98
N ILE A 177 3.34 -11.67 4.09
CA ILE A 177 2.69 -11.85 2.78
C ILE A 177 1.24 -12.30 2.94
N GLU A 178 0.96 -13.23 3.86
CA GLU A 178 -0.40 -13.69 4.14
C GLU A 178 -1.27 -12.59 4.73
N ILE A 179 -0.71 -11.74 5.59
CA ILE A 179 -1.40 -10.53 6.09
C ILE A 179 -1.66 -9.55 4.94
N ASP A 180 -0.65 -9.26 4.11
CA ASP A 180 -0.82 -8.38 2.93
C ASP A 180 -1.88 -8.93 1.97
N LEU A 181 -1.88 -10.25 1.73
CA LEU A 181 -2.83 -10.89 0.82
C LEU A 181 -4.22 -11.01 1.44
N SER A 182 -4.34 -11.33 2.74
CA SER A 182 -5.64 -11.40 3.44
C SER A 182 -6.29 -10.02 3.52
N GLN A 183 -5.51 -8.97 3.80
CA GLN A 183 -5.96 -7.57 3.67
C GLN A 183 -6.44 -7.22 2.25
N MET A 184 -5.98 -7.96 1.24
CA MET A 184 -6.43 -7.81 -0.15
C MET A 184 -7.60 -8.72 -0.52
N ARG A 185 -7.78 -9.88 0.13
CA ARG A 185 -8.67 -10.98 -0.27
C ARG A 185 -9.98 -11.06 0.55
N SER A 186 -9.99 -10.66 1.82
CA SER A 186 -11.14 -10.97 2.71
C SER A 186 -12.36 -10.06 2.52
N GLU A 187 -12.19 -8.80 2.09
CA GLU A 187 -13.29 -7.82 2.02
C GLU A 187 -13.21 -6.86 0.81
N ARG A 188 -12.20 -7.03 -0.06
CA ARG A 188 -11.76 -5.96 -0.96
C ARG A 188 -11.82 -6.18 -2.46
N ASP A 189 -12.15 -7.36 -2.95
CA ASP A 189 -12.33 -7.54 -4.40
C ASP A 189 -13.63 -6.90 -4.90
N THR A 190 -14.71 -6.95 -4.10
CA THR A 190 -15.94 -6.20 -4.36
C THR A 190 -15.71 -4.69 -4.19
N THR A 191 -15.13 -4.23 -3.08
CA THR A 191 -14.87 -2.79 -2.88
C THR A 191 -13.88 -2.21 -3.87
N LEU A 192 -12.84 -2.95 -4.29
CA LEU A 192 -11.93 -2.48 -5.35
C LEU A 192 -12.71 -2.28 -6.66
N CYS A 193 -13.60 -3.21 -7.03
CA CYS A 193 -14.45 -3.04 -8.21
C CYS A 193 -15.31 -1.77 -8.12
N TYR A 194 -15.96 -1.52 -6.98
CA TYR A 194 -16.76 -0.31 -6.78
C TYR A 194 -15.93 0.97 -6.76
N ILE A 195 -14.78 0.98 -6.07
CA ILE A 195 -13.87 2.14 -6.01
C ILE A 195 -13.27 2.41 -7.40
N SER A 196 -12.93 1.36 -8.16
CA SER A 196 -12.49 1.47 -9.55
C SER A 196 -13.61 1.98 -10.46
N THR A 197 -14.85 1.56 -10.25
CA THR A 197 -15.99 2.07 -11.01
C THR A 197 -16.22 3.55 -10.72
N LEU A 198 -16.14 3.95 -9.44
CA LEU A 198 -16.27 5.35 -9.05
C LEU A 198 -15.10 6.19 -9.58
N SER A 199 -13.87 5.67 -9.61
CA SER A 199 -12.74 6.39 -10.18
C SER A 199 -12.88 6.56 -11.70
N ILE A 200 -13.40 5.56 -12.42
CA ILE A 200 -13.75 5.68 -13.84
C ILE A 200 -14.84 6.75 -14.02
N PHE A 201 -15.89 6.73 -13.21
CA PHE A 201 -16.92 7.78 -13.21
C PHE A 201 -16.29 9.16 -13.06
N TRP A 202 -15.38 9.35 -12.10
CA TRP A 202 -14.70 10.62 -11.90
C TRP A 202 -13.83 11.04 -13.08
N VAL A 203 -13.10 10.11 -13.70
CA VAL A 203 -12.32 10.38 -14.93
C VAL A 203 -13.22 10.90 -16.05
N LEU A 204 -14.36 10.22 -16.27
CA LEU A 204 -15.34 10.59 -17.30
C LEU A 204 -16.06 11.90 -16.98
N PHE A 205 -16.48 12.10 -15.73
CA PHE A 205 -17.14 13.31 -15.27
C PHE A 205 -16.21 14.53 -15.44
N SER A 206 -14.95 14.41 -15.01
CA SER A 206 -13.99 15.51 -15.16
C SER A 206 -13.63 15.79 -16.62
N LEU A 207 -13.57 14.74 -17.45
CA LEU A 207 -13.31 14.88 -18.89
C LEU A 207 -14.49 15.56 -19.59
N GLY A 208 -15.71 15.13 -19.28
CA GLY A 208 -16.95 15.71 -19.80
C GLY A 208 -17.12 17.17 -19.36
N GLY A 209 -16.80 17.49 -18.10
CA GLY A 209 -16.85 18.86 -17.60
C GLY A 209 -15.85 19.79 -18.30
N ALA A 210 -14.59 19.35 -18.46
CA ALA A 210 -13.61 20.11 -19.23
C ALA A 210 -14.04 20.30 -20.70
N ALA A 211 -14.53 19.24 -21.35
CA ALA A 211 -15.01 19.31 -22.73
C ALA A 211 -16.20 20.26 -22.87
N PHE A 212 -17.12 20.24 -21.91
CA PHE A 212 -18.28 21.14 -21.88
C PHE A 212 -17.85 22.60 -21.74
N CYS A 213 -16.91 22.94 -20.84
CA CYS A 213 -16.42 24.31 -20.70
C CYS A 213 -15.72 24.81 -21.98
N VAL A 214 -14.92 23.97 -22.64
CA VAL A 214 -14.29 24.32 -23.93
C VAL A 214 -15.33 24.51 -25.02
N TYR A 215 -16.40 23.72 -25.03
CA TYR A 215 -17.53 23.90 -25.95
C TYR A 215 -18.24 25.24 -25.71
N GLN A 216 -18.57 25.56 -24.45
CA GLN A 216 -19.24 26.82 -24.10
C GLN A 216 -18.42 28.05 -24.49
N MET A 217 -17.09 28.03 -24.31
CA MET A 217 -16.23 29.12 -24.79
C MET A 217 -16.32 29.34 -26.31
N GLY A 218 -16.50 28.25 -27.07
CA GLY A 218 -16.63 28.33 -28.52
C GLY A 218 -17.97 28.87 -28.99
N GLU A 219 -19.04 28.63 -28.23
CA GLU A 219 -20.40 29.12 -28.54
C GLU A 219 -20.60 30.59 -28.16
N ILE A 220 -20.09 31.01 -27.00
CA ILE A 220 -20.25 32.38 -26.47
C ILE A 220 -19.58 33.44 -27.37
N GLY A 221 -18.55 33.04 -28.13
CA GLY A 221 -17.81 33.93 -29.03
C GLY A 221 -16.83 34.87 -28.30
N ASP A 222 -15.79 35.30 -29.00
CA ASP A 222 -14.65 36.01 -28.40
C ASP A 222 -15.01 37.37 -27.77
N ASP A 223 -16.13 37.98 -28.18
CA ASP A 223 -16.58 39.31 -27.71
C ASP A 223 -17.17 39.29 -26.27
N TYR A 224 -17.60 38.12 -25.78
CA TYR A 224 -18.16 37.92 -24.45
C TYR A 224 -17.24 37.08 -23.53
N LEU A 225 -16.00 36.87 -23.98
CA LEU A 225 -14.95 36.24 -23.21
C LEU A 225 -14.28 37.27 -22.29
N VAL A 226 -13.94 36.85 -21.06
CA VAL A 226 -13.14 37.70 -20.16
C VAL A 226 -11.75 37.83 -20.77
N ASP A 227 -11.08 38.99 -20.63
CA ASP A 227 -9.81 39.37 -21.30
C ASP A 227 -8.67 38.31 -21.38
N ASN A 228 -8.71 37.25 -20.57
CA ASN A 228 -7.73 36.16 -20.55
C ASN A 228 -8.23 34.82 -21.12
N GLU A 229 -9.42 34.79 -21.71
CA GLU A 229 -10.06 33.58 -22.23
C GLU A 229 -9.89 33.48 -23.74
N ASP A 230 -9.35 32.36 -24.21
CA ASP A 230 -9.19 32.05 -25.64
C ASP A 230 -9.63 30.59 -25.85
N ALA A 231 -10.70 30.41 -26.65
CA ALA A 231 -11.26 29.10 -26.96
C ALA A 231 -10.25 28.20 -27.71
N ASN A 232 -9.43 28.77 -28.59
CA ASN A 232 -8.39 28.02 -29.31
C ASN A 232 -7.29 27.57 -28.36
N LEU A 233 -6.88 28.43 -27.44
CA LEU A 233 -5.92 28.07 -26.39
C LEU A 233 -6.48 26.97 -25.49
N ALA A 234 -7.72 27.11 -25.00
CA ALA A 234 -8.38 26.13 -24.14
C ALA A 234 -8.48 24.77 -24.82
N ARG A 235 -8.86 24.74 -26.11
CA ARG A 235 -8.92 23.51 -26.91
C ARG A 235 -7.55 22.85 -27.07
N ARG A 236 -6.49 23.63 -27.30
CA ARG A 236 -5.11 23.11 -27.39
C ARG A 236 -4.67 22.50 -26.07
N ILE A 237 -4.91 23.18 -24.96
CA ILE A 237 -4.59 22.69 -23.61
C ILE A 237 -5.38 21.40 -23.33
N PHE A 238 -6.68 21.38 -23.59
CA PHE A 238 -7.54 20.21 -23.42
C PHE A 238 -7.00 19.00 -24.20
N LEU A 239 -6.76 19.16 -25.51
CA LEU A 239 -6.26 18.05 -26.35
C LEU A 239 -4.88 17.56 -25.90
N PHE A 240 -3.99 18.48 -25.51
CA PHE A 240 -2.67 18.13 -25.00
C PHE A 240 -2.75 17.32 -23.70
N VAL A 241 -3.52 17.79 -22.72
CA VAL A 241 -3.67 17.12 -21.43
C VAL A 241 -4.35 15.76 -21.63
N VAL A 242 -5.48 15.69 -22.33
CA VAL A 242 -6.21 14.44 -22.55
C VAL A 242 -5.38 13.42 -23.35
N GLY A 243 -4.60 13.89 -24.33
CA GLY A 243 -3.74 13.01 -25.13
C GLY A 243 -2.57 12.42 -24.35
N ILE A 244 -1.89 13.22 -23.52
CA ILE A 244 -0.65 12.79 -22.83
C ILE A 244 -0.95 12.14 -21.48
N ASN A 245 -2.01 12.55 -20.78
CA ASN A 245 -2.31 12.11 -19.42
C ASN A 245 -2.39 10.58 -19.24
N PRO A 246 -3.05 9.79 -20.11
CA PRO A 246 -3.07 8.33 -19.97
C PRO A 246 -1.66 7.71 -20.03
N PHE A 247 -0.82 8.19 -20.95
CA PHE A 247 0.56 7.73 -21.06
C PHE A 247 1.38 8.12 -19.83
N PHE A 248 1.29 9.38 -19.40
CA PHE A 248 1.92 9.86 -18.18
C PHE A 248 1.50 9.04 -16.95
N ALA A 249 0.20 8.73 -16.84
CA ALA A 249 -0.34 7.94 -15.76
C ALA A 249 0.19 6.50 -15.74
N PHE A 250 0.35 5.91 -16.92
CA PHE A 250 0.96 4.59 -17.05
C PHE A 250 2.45 4.61 -16.65
N VAL A 251 3.21 5.62 -17.10
CA VAL A 251 4.65 5.74 -16.82
C VAL A 251 4.91 5.94 -15.33
N VAL A 252 4.26 6.91 -14.68
CA VAL A 252 4.51 7.22 -13.27
C VAL A 252 4.15 6.03 -12.37
N ASN A 253 2.98 5.43 -12.59
CA ASN A 253 2.61 4.23 -11.84
C ASN A 253 3.48 3.02 -12.21
N GLY A 254 3.97 2.95 -13.45
CA GLY A 254 4.94 1.97 -13.93
C GLY A 254 6.25 2.02 -13.16
N ILE A 255 6.82 3.21 -12.99
CA ILE A 255 8.02 3.45 -12.19
C ILE A 255 7.78 3.01 -10.75
N ARG A 256 6.64 3.41 -10.15
CA ARG A 256 6.27 3.01 -8.79
C ARG A 256 6.21 1.50 -8.62
N TYR A 257 5.60 0.79 -9.58
CA TYR A 257 5.55 -0.66 -9.55
C TYR A 257 6.91 -1.30 -9.78
N ALA A 258 7.73 -0.76 -10.69
CA ALA A 258 9.09 -1.24 -10.92
C ALA A 258 9.94 -1.12 -9.66
N MET A 259 9.84 -0.01 -8.92
CA MET A 259 10.50 0.16 -7.62
C MET A 259 10.01 -0.88 -6.61
N TYR A 260 8.70 -1.11 -6.52
CA TYR A 260 8.13 -2.12 -5.63
C TYR A 260 8.56 -3.55 -6.00
N TYR A 261 8.54 -3.89 -7.29
CA TYR A 261 8.98 -5.18 -7.81
C TYR A 261 10.47 -5.39 -7.52
N ASN A 262 11.30 -4.39 -7.81
CA ASN A 262 12.73 -4.44 -7.56
C ASN A 262 13.04 -4.64 -6.06
N TRP A 263 12.34 -3.91 -5.18
CA TRP A 263 12.41 -4.08 -3.73
C TRP A 263 11.98 -5.49 -3.28
N MET A 264 10.85 -5.98 -3.80
CA MET A 264 10.35 -7.32 -3.47
C MET A 264 11.32 -8.41 -3.91
N VAL A 265 11.88 -8.30 -5.12
CA VAL A 265 12.47 -9.44 -5.82
C VAL A 265 13.99 -9.43 -5.82
N HIS A 266 14.60 -8.26 -5.99
CA HIS A 266 16.04 -8.13 -6.25
C HIS A 266 16.80 -7.49 -5.10
N TRP A 267 16.13 -6.71 -4.25
CA TRP A 267 16.81 -6.09 -3.12
C TRP A 267 17.08 -7.12 -2.02
N GLY A 268 18.34 -7.20 -1.64
CA GLY A 268 18.90 -8.01 -0.57
C GLY A 268 20.42 -7.89 -0.66
N ALA A 269 21.09 -8.05 0.47
CA ALA A 269 22.55 -8.09 0.54
C ALA A 269 22.98 -9.47 0.99
N SER A 270 23.93 -10.08 0.28
CA SER A 270 24.65 -11.25 0.79
C SER A 270 25.71 -10.78 1.79
N VAL A 271 25.73 -11.39 2.97
CA VAL A 271 26.66 -11.10 4.05
C VAL A 271 27.33 -12.41 4.45
N GLU A 272 28.66 -12.41 4.52
CA GLU A 272 29.45 -13.61 4.82
C GLU A 272 29.62 -13.84 6.32
N ASP A 273 29.62 -12.76 7.11
CA ASP A 273 29.72 -12.83 8.58
C ASP A 273 28.33 -12.78 9.23
N GLU A 274 28.00 -13.81 10.01
CA GLU A 274 26.78 -13.86 10.82
C GLU A 274 26.69 -12.72 11.82
N ASN A 275 27.84 -12.34 12.40
CA ASN A 275 27.91 -11.21 13.31
C ASN A 275 27.68 -9.90 12.58
N GLU A 276 28.06 -9.75 11.31
CA GLU A 276 27.77 -8.55 10.52
C GLU A 276 26.32 -8.51 10.03
N ALA A 277 25.78 -9.68 9.67
CA ALA A 277 24.37 -9.82 9.25
C ALA A 277 23.42 -9.42 10.39
N ARG A 278 23.84 -9.72 11.64
CA ARG A 278 23.14 -9.37 12.88
C ARG A 278 23.65 -8.06 13.52
N ASN A 279 24.86 -7.56 13.24
CA ASN A 279 25.33 -6.26 13.74
C ASN A 279 24.71 -5.11 12.95
N ILE A 280 23.42 -4.89 13.18
CA ILE A 280 22.92 -3.53 13.24
C ILE A 280 23.55 -2.95 14.52
N LYS A 281 24.13 -1.75 14.43
CA LYS A 281 24.63 -0.93 15.55
C LYS A 281 23.49 -0.55 16.52
N THR A 282 22.88 -1.54 17.13
CA THR A 282 21.80 -1.44 18.11
C THR A 282 22.13 -2.42 19.20
N ASN A 283 22.63 -1.89 20.32
CA ASN A 283 22.95 -2.58 21.58
C ASN A 283 21.79 -3.36 22.23
N ASN A 284 20.68 -3.59 21.52
CA ASN A 284 19.48 -4.22 22.08
C ASN A 284 19.07 -5.36 21.15
N TRP A 285 19.86 -6.44 21.17
CA TRP A 285 19.42 -7.73 20.66
C TRP A 285 18.63 -8.43 21.75
N CYS A 286 17.37 -8.73 21.43
CA CYS A 286 16.39 -9.43 22.27
C CYS A 286 16.07 -8.72 23.60
N MET A 287 14.78 -8.60 23.94
CA MET A 287 14.31 -8.24 25.28
C MET A 287 14.65 -9.31 26.35
N TYR A 288 15.74 -10.07 26.19
CA TYR A 288 16.12 -11.17 27.07
C TYR A 288 17.62 -11.27 27.34
N ASN A 289 18.40 -10.21 27.09
CA ASN A 289 19.81 -10.19 27.48
C ASN A 289 20.11 -9.47 28.79
N ASN A 290 19.09 -8.89 29.44
CA ASN A 290 19.25 -8.42 30.81
C ASN A 290 18.19 -9.12 31.67
N ASP A 291 18.63 -9.89 32.65
CA ASP A 291 17.85 -10.36 33.80
C ASP A 291 17.25 -9.21 34.65
N GLU A 292 17.19 -7.98 34.12
CA GLU A 292 16.78 -6.76 34.82
C GLU A 292 15.55 -6.08 34.20
N GLU A 293 15.09 -6.47 33.02
CA GLU A 293 13.81 -5.97 32.46
C GLU A 293 12.78 -7.11 32.41
N ALA A 294 12.52 -7.68 33.59
CA ALA A 294 11.17 -8.16 33.88
C ALA A 294 10.19 -7.05 33.52
N SER A 295 9.07 -7.42 32.89
CA SER A 295 7.94 -6.54 32.60
C SER A 295 7.77 -5.48 33.70
N PHE A 296 7.58 -4.21 33.33
CA PHE A 296 7.37 -3.10 34.26
C PHE A 296 6.22 -3.32 35.27
N ASP A 297 5.47 -4.41 35.14
CA ASP A 297 4.36 -4.82 36.02
C ASP A 297 4.38 -6.31 36.43
N GLY A 298 5.52 -7.01 36.29
CA GLY A 298 5.68 -8.42 36.70
C GLY A 298 4.67 -9.44 36.14
N SER A 299 4.01 -9.17 35.02
CA SER A 299 2.94 -10.03 34.49
C SER A 299 3.38 -10.87 33.29
N ASP A 300 3.02 -12.17 33.31
CA ASP A 300 3.23 -13.16 32.23
C ASP A 300 2.38 -12.88 30.97
N GLN A 301 1.99 -11.63 30.73
CA GLN A 301 1.08 -11.22 29.68
C GLN A 301 1.81 -10.42 28.60
N ILE A 302 1.91 -11.01 27.40
CA ILE A 302 2.42 -10.31 26.22
C ILE A 302 1.26 -9.49 25.63
N GLY A 303 1.33 -8.18 25.76
CA GLY A 303 0.38 -7.26 25.13
C GLY A 303 0.57 -7.21 23.61
N TYR A 304 -0.52 -7.38 22.86
CA TYR A 304 -0.57 -7.12 21.43
C TYR A 304 -1.87 -6.38 21.07
N SER A 305 -1.77 -5.43 20.15
CA SER A 305 -2.93 -4.68 19.65
C SER A 305 -3.32 -5.18 18.27
N ILE A 306 -4.56 -5.65 18.13
CA ILE A 306 -5.18 -5.92 16.82
C ILE A 306 -6.25 -4.87 16.62
N LEU A 307 -6.10 -4.05 15.59
CA LEU A 307 -7.12 -3.06 15.18
C LEU A 307 -7.49 -2.05 16.29
N GLY A 308 -6.57 -1.73 17.21
CA GLY A 308 -6.81 -0.77 18.29
C GLY A 308 -7.52 -1.35 19.52
N GLU A 309 -7.78 -2.66 19.56
CA GLU A 309 -8.11 -3.36 20.78
C GLU A 309 -6.83 -3.93 21.40
N ASP A 310 -6.54 -3.52 22.63
CA ASP A 310 -5.45 -4.09 23.43
C ASP A 310 -5.88 -5.48 23.91
N ARG A 311 -5.15 -6.51 23.48
CA ARG A 311 -5.32 -7.89 23.96
C ARG A 311 -4.04 -8.37 24.59
N SER A 312 -4.15 -9.23 25.59
CA SER A 312 -3.01 -9.90 26.21
C SER A 312 -3.04 -11.39 25.93
N TYR A 313 -1.86 -11.95 25.62
CA TYR A 313 -1.64 -13.39 25.58
C TYR A 313 -1.18 -13.85 26.97
N ALA A 314 -1.98 -14.68 27.64
CA ALA A 314 -1.61 -15.37 28.87
C ALA A 314 -1.32 -16.84 28.53
N GLY A 315 -0.04 -17.16 28.33
CA GLY A 315 0.40 -18.52 28.06
C GLY A 315 1.92 -18.61 28.18
N THR A 316 2.42 -19.76 28.60
CA THR A 316 3.87 -20.01 28.72
C THR A 316 4.51 -19.88 27.32
N VAL A 317 5.43 -18.94 27.19
CA VAL A 317 6.28 -18.82 26.01
C VAL A 317 7.14 -20.09 25.94
N PRO A 318 7.27 -20.75 24.78
CA PRO A 318 8.16 -21.90 24.66
C PRO A 318 9.59 -21.51 25.04
N SER A 319 10.11 -22.07 26.13
CA SER A 319 11.51 -21.96 26.49
C SER A 319 12.31 -22.88 25.57
N HIS A 320 13.05 -22.29 24.63
CA HIS A 320 14.00 -23.04 23.81
C HIS A 320 15.40 -22.91 24.41
N THR A 321 15.77 -23.87 25.26
CA THR A 321 17.16 -24.07 25.66
C THR A 321 17.97 -24.44 24.42
N ARG A 322 18.92 -23.58 24.07
CA ARG A 322 19.90 -23.82 23.00
C ARG A 322 20.79 -24.98 23.44
N SER A 323 20.59 -26.18 22.90
CA SER A 323 21.55 -27.29 23.08
C SER A 323 22.86 -26.92 22.39
N LEU A 324 23.83 -26.47 23.17
CA LEU A 324 25.21 -26.29 22.75
C LEU A 324 25.95 -27.60 23.00
N ALA A 325 25.86 -28.55 22.07
CA ALA A 325 26.79 -29.67 22.01
C ALA A 325 27.04 -30.11 20.56
N PRO A 326 28.30 -30.25 20.12
CA PRO A 326 28.61 -30.86 18.83
C PRO A 326 28.38 -32.37 18.91
N VAL A 327 27.49 -32.88 18.06
CA VAL A 327 27.19 -34.32 17.93
C VAL A 327 28.41 -35.04 17.34
N ARG A 328 28.97 -36.00 18.09
CA ARG A 328 29.95 -36.97 17.58
C ARG A 328 29.23 -38.02 16.71
N PRO A 329 29.86 -38.52 15.64
CA PRO A 329 29.27 -39.56 14.81
C PRO A 329 29.25 -40.88 15.58
N GLY A 330 28.05 -41.39 15.91
CA GLY A 330 27.91 -42.69 16.59
C GLY A 330 26.58 -42.96 17.29
N GLU A 331 25.70 -41.97 17.48
CA GLU A 331 24.41 -42.21 18.14
C GLU A 331 23.23 -42.23 17.15
N THR A 332 22.45 -43.29 17.25
CA THR A 332 21.32 -43.64 16.40
C THR A 332 20.12 -42.73 16.62
N HIS A 333 19.52 -42.27 15.53
CA HIS A 333 18.33 -41.43 15.50
C HIS A 333 17.11 -42.13 16.11
N LEU A 334 16.43 -41.45 17.06
CA LEU A 334 14.99 -41.58 17.23
C LEU A 334 14.32 -40.75 16.12
N THR A 335 13.79 -41.44 15.11
CA THR A 335 12.86 -40.88 14.12
C THR A 335 11.53 -40.59 14.79
N VAL A 336 11.11 -39.33 14.82
CA VAL A 336 9.70 -38.98 15.01
C VAL A 336 9.11 -38.75 13.63
N SER A 337 8.34 -39.74 13.19
CA SER A 337 7.44 -39.71 12.05
C SER A 337 6.25 -38.79 12.34
N SER A 338 5.83 -38.05 11.30
CA SER A 338 4.47 -37.53 11.04
C SER A 338 3.61 -37.14 12.25
N VAL A 339 3.36 -35.84 12.41
CA VAL A 339 2.27 -35.34 13.25
C VAL A 339 1.07 -35.01 12.36
N GLU A 340 0.03 -35.84 12.47
CA GLU A 340 -1.32 -35.55 12.02
C GLU A 340 -1.96 -34.48 12.91
N GLU A 341 -2.74 -33.59 12.27
CA GLU A 341 -3.68 -32.69 12.93
C GLU A 341 -4.76 -33.50 13.65
N ASP A 342 -4.93 -33.29 14.95
CA ASP A 342 -6.25 -33.02 15.51
C ASP A 342 -6.14 -32.38 16.89
N GLY A 343 -7.01 -31.41 17.13
CA GLY A 343 -6.96 -30.49 18.26
C GLY A 343 -7.12 -31.16 19.64
N THR A 344 -6.76 -30.37 20.66
CA THR A 344 -6.81 -30.57 22.12
C THR A 344 -5.48 -30.82 22.83
N ALA A 345 -5.30 -30.06 23.91
CA ALA A 345 -4.09 -29.83 24.69
C ALA A 345 -3.25 -31.08 25.01
N LEU A 346 -1.95 -31.02 24.69
CA LEU A 346 -0.96 -32.01 25.14
C LEU A 346 -0.38 -31.60 26.50
N ARG A 347 -0.79 -32.32 27.54
CA ARG A 347 -0.15 -32.34 28.86
C ARG A 347 0.95 -33.41 28.82
N VAL A 348 2.21 -33.00 28.72
CA VAL A 348 3.35 -33.92 28.83
C VAL A 348 3.51 -34.30 30.30
N LEU A 349 3.22 -35.56 30.65
CA LEU A 349 3.57 -36.13 31.95
C LEU A 349 4.98 -36.72 31.87
N PRO A 350 5.85 -36.50 32.87
CA PRO A 350 7.15 -37.15 32.93
C PRO A 350 6.97 -38.63 33.29
N TRP A 351 7.60 -39.50 32.52
CA TRP A 351 7.71 -40.92 32.83
C TRP A 351 8.83 -41.12 33.85
N THR A 352 8.50 -41.64 35.04
CA THR A 352 9.48 -42.11 36.03
C THR A 352 9.70 -43.60 35.82
N ASN A 353 10.96 -44.00 35.64
CA ASN A 353 11.35 -45.41 35.51
C ASN A 353 11.01 -46.21 36.78
N ALA A 354 10.40 -47.38 36.59
CA ALA A 354 10.45 -48.53 37.50
C ALA A 354 10.53 -49.81 36.66
#